data_AF-A0A6B3HEF3-F1
#
_entry.id   AF-A0A6B3HEF3-F1
#
_cell.length_a   1.000
_cell.length_b   1.000
_cell.length_c   1.000
_cell.angle_alpha   90.00
_cell.angle_beta   90.00
_cell.angle_gamma   90.00
#
_symmetry.space_group_name_H-M   'P 1'
#
loop_
_entity.id
_entity.type
_entity.pdbx_description
1 polymer ?
#
loop_
_entity_poly.entity_id
_entity_poly.type
_entity_poly.pdbx_seq_one_letter_code
_entity_poly.pdbx_strand_id
1 'polypeptide(L)'
;MLSKATPAPIRTAALLAAGLVLLTACGGGSTTPSADGGDKADGFPLTLKNCGRTVTVKAPPQRAVSVDQGSTEILLSLGLADRIAATATWSDPVMKGLEKANAGVERISDNRPSSEKVLDKEPDFLSASFASTLAKGGVAPREQFEKLGVPTYISPADCVGKDNSGGGDGARTEPFT
;
A
#
# COMPACT_ATOMS: atom_id res chain seq x y z
N MET A 1 22.66 5.71 79.49
CA MET A 1 23.69 5.77 78.43
C MET A 1 23.42 4.63 77.44
N LEU A 2 23.64 4.91 76.15
CA LEU A 2 23.59 4.08 74.91
C LEU A 2 23.72 2.54 75.09
N SER A 3 23.25 1.60 74.25
CA SER A 3 22.79 1.58 72.85
C SER A 3 22.24 0.16 72.53
N LYS A 4 21.25 0.09 71.62
CA LYS A 4 20.93 -0.91 70.55
C LYS A 4 21.21 -2.43 70.71
N ALA A 5 20.23 -3.27 70.33
CA ALA A 5 20.32 -4.30 69.27
C ALA A 5 18.98 -5.04 69.03
N THR A 6 18.85 -5.71 67.87
CA THR A 6 17.65 -5.86 67.01
C THR A 6 17.21 -7.36 66.82
N PRO A 7 16.38 -7.82 65.83
CA PRO A 7 15.11 -8.55 66.07
C PRO A 7 14.96 -9.95 65.37
N ALA A 8 13.70 -10.44 65.30
CA ALA A 8 13.07 -11.45 64.40
C ALA A 8 12.97 -12.91 64.90
N PRO A 9 12.09 -13.81 64.35
CA PRO A 9 11.17 -13.65 63.19
C PRO A 9 9.71 -14.14 63.39
N ILE A 10 8.78 -13.71 62.51
CA ILE A 10 7.38 -14.18 62.43
C ILE A 10 7.15 -14.94 61.12
N ARG A 11 6.43 -16.07 61.24
CA ARG A 11 6.23 -17.13 60.26
C ARG A 11 5.12 -16.82 59.23
N THR A 12 5.47 -16.99 57.96
CA THR A 12 4.69 -17.56 56.83
C THR A 12 3.17 -17.43 56.84
N ALA A 13 2.64 -16.56 55.97
CA ALA A 13 1.22 -16.47 55.60
C ALA A 13 0.86 -17.49 54.51
N ALA A 14 -0.23 -18.21 54.76
CA ALA A 14 -0.79 -19.25 53.92
C ALA A 14 -1.74 -18.70 52.84
N LEU A 15 -1.77 -19.42 51.72
CA LEU A 15 -2.77 -19.33 50.65
C LEU A 15 -4.19 -19.64 51.17
N LEU A 16 -5.23 -19.01 50.60
CA LEU A 16 -6.46 -19.72 50.16
C LEU A 16 -7.41 -18.78 49.40
N ALA A 17 -7.87 -19.28 48.25
CA ALA A 17 -8.82 -18.71 47.32
C ALA A 17 -10.28 -18.95 47.75
N ALA A 18 -11.21 -18.07 47.35
CA ALA A 18 -12.56 -18.40 46.86
C ALA A 18 -13.35 -17.12 46.55
N GLY A 19 -14.06 -17.12 45.42
CA GLY A 19 -14.74 -15.96 44.86
C GLY A 19 -16.10 -15.62 45.47
N LEU A 20 -16.57 -14.41 45.16
CA LEU A 20 -17.98 -14.05 45.18
C LEU A 20 -18.32 -13.22 43.94
N VAL A 21 -19.26 -13.76 43.18
CA VAL A 21 -19.96 -13.22 42.03
C VAL A 21 -20.92 -12.13 42.50
N LEU A 22 -20.68 -10.86 42.13
CA LEU A 22 -21.68 -9.78 42.21
C LEU A 22 -21.29 -8.66 41.24
N LEU A 23 -22.07 -8.47 40.17
CA LEU A 23 -22.63 -7.19 39.67
C LEU A 23 -23.05 -7.29 38.20
N THR A 24 -24.34 -7.55 37.99
CA THR A 24 -25.07 -7.14 36.78
C THR A 24 -25.38 -5.65 36.84
N ALA A 25 -25.40 -5.02 35.65
CA ALA A 25 -26.18 -3.83 35.25
C ALA A 25 -25.52 -2.43 35.39
N CYS A 26 -25.10 -1.89 34.24
CA CYS A 26 -25.49 -0.58 33.68
C CYS A 26 -24.92 -0.55 32.23
N GLY A 27 -25.69 -0.41 31.16
CA GLY A 27 -26.41 0.81 30.81
C GLY A 27 -25.47 1.76 30.07
N GLY A 28 -25.37 1.62 28.74
CA GLY A 28 -24.58 2.53 27.89
C GLY A 28 -24.36 1.94 26.51
N GLY A 29 -25.21 2.32 25.55
CA GLY A 29 -25.00 1.99 24.14
C GLY A 29 -23.63 2.47 23.71
N SER A 30 -22.75 1.53 23.37
CA SER A 30 -21.48 1.84 22.74
C SER A 30 -21.78 2.18 21.28
N THR A 31 -22.13 3.43 21.02
CA THR A 31 -21.84 4.02 19.72
C THR A 31 -20.33 4.04 19.61
N THR A 32 -19.77 3.04 18.93
CA THR A 32 -18.41 3.11 18.43
C THR A 32 -18.30 4.45 17.69
N PRO A 33 -17.46 5.40 18.11
CA PRO A 33 -17.16 6.52 17.27
C PRO A 33 -16.46 5.89 16.06
N SER A 34 -17.14 5.87 14.91
CA SER A 34 -16.43 5.75 13.64
C SER A 34 -15.42 6.88 13.64
N ALA A 35 -14.14 6.54 13.77
CA ALA A 35 -13.03 7.44 13.54
C ALA A 35 -12.93 7.69 12.02
N ASP A 36 -13.97 8.27 11.42
CA ASP A 36 -13.92 8.91 10.11
C ASP A 36 -13.69 10.40 10.33
N GLY A 37 -12.54 10.69 10.95
CA GLY A 37 -12.07 12.03 11.27
C GLY A 37 -10.63 12.25 10.82
N GLY A 38 -10.17 11.54 9.80
CA GLY A 38 -8.98 11.96 9.07
C GLY A 38 -9.35 13.18 8.23
N ASP A 39 -8.58 14.26 8.34
CA ASP A 39 -8.70 15.43 7.46
C ASP A 39 -8.81 14.95 6.01
N LYS A 40 -9.96 15.22 5.37
CA LYS A 40 -10.14 14.89 3.97
C LYS A 40 -9.16 15.76 3.19
N ALA A 41 -8.09 15.16 2.68
CA ALA A 41 -7.22 15.84 1.73
C ALA A 41 -8.05 16.28 0.53
N ASP A 42 -7.79 17.48 0.01
CA ASP A 42 -8.55 18.03 -1.11
C ASP A 42 -8.59 17.05 -2.28
N GLY A 43 -9.81 16.74 -2.74
CA GLY A 43 -10.04 15.79 -3.84
C GLY A 43 -10.11 14.31 -3.46
N PHE A 44 -10.09 13.97 -2.16
CA PHE A 44 -10.17 12.59 -1.68
C PHE A 44 -11.39 12.29 -0.79
N PRO A 45 -11.90 11.03 -0.80
CA PRO A 45 -11.45 9.91 -1.63
C PRO A 45 -11.78 10.10 -3.12
N LEU A 46 -10.82 9.78 -3.99
CA LEU A 46 -10.96 9.85 -5.45
C LEU A 46 -11.38 8.48 -5.99
N THR A 47 -12.51 8.41 -6.67
CA THR A 47 -12.96 7.18 -7.35
C THR A 47 -12.97 7.39 -8.86
N LEU A 48 -12.34 6.47 -9.59
CA LEU A 48 -12.24 6.51 -11.04
C LEU A 48 -12.45 5.14 -11.68
N LYS A 49 -12.79 5.14 -12.96
CA LYS A 49 -12.74 3.94 -13.80
C LYS A 49 -11.34 3.82 -14.40
N ASN A 50 -10.69 2.69 -14.20
CA ASN A 50 -9.37 2.42 -14.74
C ASN A 50 -9.30 0.99 -15.28
N CYS A 51 -9.21 0.86 -16.60
CA CYS A 51 -9.04 -0.41 -17.32
C CYS A 51 -10.02 -1.50 -16.85
N GLY A 52 -11.33 -1.21 -16.92
CA GLY A 52 -12.40 -2.15 -16.55
C GLY A 52 -12.67 -2.27 -15.04
N ARG A 53 -11.96 -1.54 -14.18
CA ARG A 53 -12.17 -1.56 -12.72
C ARG A 53 -12.56 -0.21 -12.16
N THR A 54 -13.32 -0.24 -11.07
CA THR A 54 -13.50 0.93 -10.20
C THR A 54 -12.35 0.95 -9.20
N VAL A 55 -11.55 2.02 -9.21
CA VAL A 55 -10.43 2.21 -8.29
C VAL A 55 -10.77 3.37 -7.37
N THR A 56 -10.63 3.18 -6.06
CA THR A 56 -10.79 4.23 -5.06
C THR A 56 -9.45 4.46 -4.37
N VAL A 57 -8.93 5.67 -4.50
CA VAL A 57 -7.73 6.13 -3.79
C VAL A 57 -8.21 6.98 -2.62
N LYS A 58 -7.82 6.62 -1.39
CA LYS A 58 -8.38 7.21 -0.16
C LYS A 58 -7.75 8.54 0.23
N ALA A 59 -6.49 8.75 -0.12
CA ALA A 59 -5.68 9.94 0.15
C ALA A 59 -4.56 10.03 -0.91
N PRO A 60 -3.87 11.18 -1.06
CA PRO A 60 -2.72 11.28 -1.97
C PRO A 60 -1.69 10.19 -1.63
N PRO A 61 -1.27 9.34 -2.59
CA PRO A 61 -0.28 8.29 -2.32
C PRO A 61 1.01 8.86 -1.74
N GLN A 62 1.53 8.18 -0.72
CA GLN A 62 2.77 8.53 -0.03
C GLN A 62 3.86 7.49 -0.23
N ARG A 63 3.48 6.26 -0.63
CA ARG A 63 4.36 5.10 -0.81
C ARG A 63 3.96 4.34 -2.09
N ALA A 64 3.95 5.04 -3.22
CA ALA A 64 3.66 4.43 -4.49
C ALA A 64 4.77 3.45 -4.88
N VAL A 65 4.40 2.30 -5.44
CA VAL A 65 5.33 1.47 -6.21
C VAL A 65 4.97 1.59 -7.69
N SER A 66 5.96 1.86 -8.52
CA SER A 66 5.78 1.85 -9.98
C SER A 66 6.45 0.62 -10.58
N VAL A 67 5.70 -0.12 -11.37
CA VAL A 67 6.22 -1.22 -12.19
C VAL A 67 6.10 -0.79 -13.64
N ASP A 68 7.14 -1.02 -14.42
CA ASP A 68 7.34 -0.56 -15.80
C ASP A 68 7.93 0.87 -15.87
N GLN A 69 8.98 1.03 -16.69
CA GLN A 69 9.72 2.28 -16.83
C GLN A 69 8.82 3.46 -17.18
N GLY A 70 7.88 3.30 -18.12
CA GLY A 70 6.96 4.36 -18.50
C GLY A 70 6.07 4.84 -17.34
N SER A 71 5.58 3.91 -16.51
CA SER A 71 4.84 4.23 -15.29
C SER A 71 5.69 5.05 -14.31
N THR A 72 6.94 4.65 -14.14
CA THR A 72 7.89 5.35 -13.27
C THR A 72 8.20 6.77 -13.78
N GLU A 73 8.52 6.92 -15.06
CA GLU A 73 8.90 8.21 -15.65
C GLU A 73 7.75 9.21 -15.67
N ILE A 74 6.49 8.76 -15.76
CA ILE A 74 5.31 9.61 -15.56
C ILE A 74 5.30 10.18 -14.14
N LEU A 75 5.45 9.34 -13.10
CA LEU A 75 5.43 9.81 -11.72
C LEU A 75 6.60 10.76 -11.43
N LEU A 76 7.79 10.46 -11.95
CA LEU A 76 8.96 11.33 -11.83
C LEU A 76 8.76 12.67 -12.54
N SER A 77 8.15 12.67 -13.73
CA SER A 77 7.84 13.87 -14.51
C SER A 77 6.80 14.77 -13.82
N LEU A 78 5.92 14.19 -13.01
CA LEU A 78 4.99 14.92 -12.13
C LEU A 78 5.66 15.47 -10.86
N GLY A 79 6.97 15.23 -10.68
CA GLY A 79 7.73 15.68 -9.51
C GLY A 79 7.48 14.85 -8.25
N LEU A 80 6.91 13.64 -8.37
CA LEU A 80 6.45 12.83 -7.25
C LEU A 80 7.50 11.86 -6.71
N ALA A 81 8.80 12.10 -6.95
CA ALA A 81 9.86 11.16 -6.55
C ALA A 81 9.85 10.84 -5.04
N ASP A 82 9.49 11.82 -4.21
CA ASP A 82 9.35 11.68 -2.75
C ASP A 82 8.14 10.83 -2.31
N ARG A 83 7.24 10.51 -3.25
CA ARG A 83 6.07 9.64 -3.03
C ARG A 83 6.29 8.22 -3.54
N ILE A 84 7.41 7.94 -4.19
CA ILE A 84 7.69 6.62 -4.77
C ILE A 84 8.58 5.83 -3.79
N ALA A 85 8.05 4.74 -3.26
CA ALA A 85 8.79 3.83 -2.38
C ALA A 85 9.75 2.94 -3.18
N ALA A 86 9.34 2.48 -4.37
CA ALA A 86 10.20 1.68 -5.23
C ALA A 86 9.75 1.69 -6.71
N THR A 87 10.70 1.35 -7.57
CA THR A 87 10.51 1.19 -9.02
C THR A 87 10.99 -0.19 -9.47
N ALA A 88 10.41 -0.72 -10.55
CA ALA A 88 10.87 -1.95 -11.17
C ALA A 88 10.57 -2.00 -12.67
N THR A 89 11.17 -2.98 -13.36
CA THR A 89 11.01 -3.22 -14.80
C THR A 89 11.53 -2.06 -15.66
N TRP A 90 12.84 -2.09 -15.93
CA TRP A 90 13.58 -1.07 -16.67
C TRP A 90 14.26 -1.69 -17.88
N SER A 91 14.07 -1.09 -19.05
CA SER A 91 14.71 -1.51 -20.30
C SER A 91 15.86 -0.60 -20.71
N ASP A 92 15.78 0.67 -20.32
CA ASP A 92 16.65 1.73 -20.82
C ASP A 92 17.13 2.64 -19.67
N PRO A 93 18.16 3.47 -19.91
CA PRO A 93 18.43 4.60 -19.04
C PRO A 93 17.17 5.45 -18.85
N VAL A 94 17.02 6.05 -17.68
CA VAL A 94 15.91 6.96 -17.40
C VAL A 94 15.91 8.14 -18.39
N MET A 95 14.73 8.61 -18.76
CA MET A 95 14.53 9.77 -19.62
C MET A 95 15.37 10.97 -19.15
N LYS A 96 15.99 11.65 -20.13
CA LYS A 96 16.82 12.83 -19.88
C LYS A 96 16.07 13.89 -19.08
N GLY A 97 16.73 14.43 -18.06
CA GLY A 97 16.16 15.43 -17.15
C GLY A 97 15.54 14.84 -15.88
N LEU A 98 15.33 13.51 -15.81
CA LEU A 98 14.79 12.83 -14.63
C LEU A 98 15.87 12.11 -13.80
N GLU A 99 17.14 12.15 -14.20
CA GLU A 99 18.22 11.37 -13.60
C GLU A 99 18.34 11.64 -12.10
N LYS A 100 18.26 12.91 -11.68
CA LYS A 100 18.34 13.30 -10.28
C LYS A 100 17.15 12.77 -9.47
N ALA A 101 15.94 12.88 -10.02
CA ALA A 101 14.73 12.41 -9.35
C ALA A 101 14.75 10.89 -9.21
N ASN A 102 15.11 10.18 -10.28
CA ASN A 102 15.23 8.73 -10.31
C ASN A 102 16.29 8.19 -9.33
N ALA A 103 17.45 8.85 -9.23
CA ALA A 103 18.52 8.43 -8.31
C ALA A 103 18.11 8.45 -6.83
N GLY A 104 17.05 9.20 -6.48
CA GLY A 104 16.48 9.24 -5.13
C GLY A 104 15.48 8.12 -4.82
N VAL A 105 15.13 7.28 -5.80
CA VAL A 105 14.10 6.25 -5.66
C VAL A 105 14.73 4.86 -5.77
N GLU A 106 14.35 3.96 -4.85
CA GLU A 106 14.88 2.60 -4.86
C GLU A 106 14.42 1.84 -6.12
N ARG A 107 15.36 1.18 -6.81
CA ARG A 107 15.05 0.22 -7.87
C ARG A 107 15.16 -1.20 -7.32
N ILE A 108 14.02 -1.86 -7.12
CA ILE A 108 13.97 -3.21 -6.51
C ILE A 108 14.28 -4.35 -7.49
N SER A 109 14.23 -4.05 -8.79
CA SER A 109 14.53 -4.98 -9.88
C SER A 109 14.62 -4.25 -11.23
N ASP A 110 15.58 -4.61 -12.08
CA ASP A 110 15.57 -4.21 -13.49
C ASP A 110 14.53 -5.02 -14.30
N ASN A 111 14.18 -6.22 -13.85
CA ASN A 111 13.15 -7.06 -14.47
C ASN A 111 11.82 -6.97 -13.72
N ARG A 112 10.81 -7.70 -14.22
CA ARG A 112 9.54 -7.91 -13.50
C ARG A 112 9.78 -8.44 -12.07
N PRO A 113 9.35 -7.73 -11.01
CA PRO A 113 9.53 -8.18 -9.64
C PRO A 113 8.51 -9.27 -9.28
N SER A 114 8.77 -9.98 -8.17
CA SER A 114 7.74 -10.82 -7.54
C SER A 114 6.75 -9.97 -6.76
N SER A 115 5.56 -10.52 -6.48
CA SER A 115 4.54 -9.82 -5.68
C SER A 115 5.02 -9.52 -4.26
N GLU A 116 5.81 -10.42 -3.68
CA GLU A 116 6.39 -10.29 -2.34
C GLU A 116 7.39 -9.13 -2.29
N LYS A 117 8.25 -8.99 -3.30
CA LYS A 117 9.18 -7.85 -3.40
C LYS A 117 8.45 -6.50 -3.49
N VAL A 118 7.29 -6.47 -4.15
CA VAL A 118 6.45 -5.25 -4.21
C VAL A 118 5.81 -4.98 -2.85
N LEU A 119 5.24 -6.00 -2.22
CA LEU A 119 4.54 -5.87 -0.93
C LEU A 119 5.48 -5.57 0.24
N ASP A 120 6.74 -5.99 0.17
CA ASP A 120 7.80 -5.64 1.14
C ASP A 120 8.02 -4.12 1.27
N LYS A 121 7.62 -3.35 0.24
CA LYS A 121 7.69 -1.89 0.26
C LYS A 121 6.48 -1.24 0.90
N GLU A 122 5.51 -2.03 1.37
CA GLU A 122 4.26 -1.56 1.98
C GLU A 122 3.58 -0.47 1.14
N PRO A 123 3.26 -0.76 -0.14
CA PRO A 123 2.73 0.25 -1.05
C PRO A 123 1.33 0.69 -0.64
N ASP A 124 1.04 1.98 -0.79
CA ASP A 124 -0.32 2.52 -0.68
C ASP A 124 -0.97 2.80 -2.05
N PHE A 125 -0.20 2.64 -3.13
CA PHE A 125 -0.63 2.74 -4.51
C PHE A 125 0.32 1.95 -5.42
N LEU A 126 -0.21 1.28 -6.44
CA LEU A 126 0.60 0.57 -7.42
C LEU A 126 0.27 1.07 -8.83
N SER A 127 1.25 1.62 -9.54
CA SER A 127 1.09 2.09 -10.92
C SER A 127 1.82 1.17 -11.90
N ALA A 128 1.15 0.73 -12.95
CA ALA A 128 1.70 -0.13 -13.99
C ALA A 128 1.44 0.44 -15.39
N SER A 129 2.34 0.19 -16.34
CA SER A 129 2.11 0.57 -17.73
C SER A 129 1.20 -0.41 -18.44
N PHE A 130 1.32 -1.72 -18.16
CA PHE A 130 0.63 -2.76 -18.92
C PHE A 130 -0.36 -3.56 -18.08
N ALA A 131 -1.46 -3.97 -18.69
CA ALA A 131 -2.44 -4.86 -18.07
C ALA A 131 -1.83 -6.24 -17.75
N SER A 132 -0.90 -6.71 -18.58
CA SER A 132 -0.17 -7.96 -18.37
C SER A 132 0.71 -7.91 -17.11
N THR A 133 1.24 -6.74 -16.74
CA THR A 133 2.03 -6.54 -15.51
C THR A 133 1.21 -6.89 -14.27
N LEU A 134 -0.09 -6.58 -14.26
CA LEU A 134 -1.02 -6.86 -13.14
C LEU A 134 -2.04 -7.96 -13.47
N ALA A 135 -1.62 -8.96 -14.25
CA ALA A 135 -2.39 -10.14 -14.58
C ALA A 135 -1.71 -11.43 -14.06
N LYS A 136 -2.37 -12.58 -14.26
CA LYS A 136 -1.75 -13.89 -14.00
C LYS A 136 -0.51 -14.06 -14.89
N GLY A 137 0.62 -14.42 -14.28
CA GLY A 137 1.90 -14.50 -14.99
C GLY A 137 2.64 -13.17 -15.07
N GLY A 138 2.00 -12.06 -14.68
CA GLY A 138 2.61 -10.79 -14.31
C GLY A 138 3.02 -10.78 -12.84
N VAL A 139 3.27 -9.59 -12.27
CA VAL A 139 3.64 -9.40 -10.85
C VAL A 139 2.62 -10.07 -9.95
N ALA A 140 1.35 -9.70 -10.09
CA ALA A 140 0.19 -10.39 -9.54
C ALA A 140 -1.10 -9.81 -10.15
N PRO A 141 -2.21 -10.57 -10.18
CA PRO A 141 -3.53 -10.03 -10.53
C PRO A 141 -3.93 -8.85 -9.64
N ARG A 142 -4.56 -7.82 -10.21
CA ARG A 142 -5.02 -6.62 -9.47
C ARG A 142 -5.82 -6.95 -8.21
N GLU A 143 -6.66 -7.99 -8.25
CA GLU A 143 -7.47 -8.45 -7.12
C GLU A 143 -6.64 -8.77 -5.88
N GLN A 144 -5.40 -9.23 -6.07
CA GLN A 144 -4.52 -9.57 -4.96
C GLN A 144 -4.12 -8.32 -4.17
N PHE A 145 -3.79 -7.23 -4.88
CA PHE A 145 -3.48 -5.94 -4.26
C PHE A 145 -4.72 -5.26 -3.69
N GLU A 146 -5.85 -5.34 -4.40
CA GLU A 146 -7.14 -4.80 -3.94
C GLU A 146 -7.58 -5.42 -2.60
N LYS A 147 -7.42 -6.74 -2.43
CA LYS A 147 -7.70 -7.45 -1.16
C LYS A 147 -6.83 -6.97 0.00
N LEU A 148 -5.64 -6.46 -0.30
CA LEU A 148 -4.71 -5.90 0.67
C LEU A 148 -4.91 -4.39 0.87
N GLY A 149 -5.91 -3.80 0.21
CA GLY A 149 -6.22 -2.37 0.31
C GLY A 149 -5.29 -1.47 -0.51
N VAL A 150 -4.52 -2.05 -1.44
CA VAL A 150 -3.59 -1.30 -2.32
C VAL A 150 -4.29 -1.03 -3.66
N PRO A 151 -4.78 0.21 -3.91
CA PRO A 151 -5.34 0.57 -5.20
C PRO A 151 -4.29 0.43 -6.32
N THR A 152 -4.72 -0.12 -7.44
CA THR A 152 -3.87 -0.33 -8.62
C THR A 152 -4.33 0.55 -9.79
N TYR A 153 -3.40 1.13 -10.53
CA TYR A 153 -3.65 1.91 -11.73
C TYR A 153 -2.85 1.34 -12.91
N ILE A 154 -3.53 1.10 -14.03
CA ILE A 154 -2.89 0.72 -15.30
C ILE A 154 -3.00 1.89 -16.27
N SER A 155 -1.95 2.15 -17.04
CA SER A 155 -1.99 3.17 -18.10
C SER A 155 -3.16 2.93 -19.07
N PRO A 156 -4.05 3.92 -19.28
CA PRO A 156 -5.15 3.82 -20.25
C PRO A 156 -4.67 3.54 -21.68
N ALA A 157 -3.43 3.91 -22.00
CA ALA A 157 -2.82 3.65 -23.31
C ALA A 157 -2.77 2.15 -23.65
N ASP A 158 -2.71 1.28 -22.63
CA ASP A 158 -2.68 -0.16 -22.80
C ASP A 158 -4.05 -0.85 -22.76
N CYS A 159 -5.13 -0.16 -22.39
CA CYS A 159 -6.41 -0.84 -22.17
C CYS A 159 -7.63 -0.17 -22.84
N VAL A 160 -7.55 1.13 -23.16
CA VAL A 160 -8.64 1.85 -23.81
C VAL A 160 -8.47 1.75 -25.32
N GLY A 161 -9.48 1.23 -26.02
CA GLY A 161 -9.46 1.06 -27.48
C GLY A 161 -8.40 0.07 -27.96
N LYS A 162 -8.06 -0.92 -27.13
CA LYS A 162 -7.02 -1.93 -27.40
C LYS A 162 -7.49 -3.32 -27.01
N ASP A 163 -7.26 -4.29 -27.87
CA ASP A 163 -7.45 -5.71 -27.63
C ASP A 163 -6.13 -6.36 -27.22
N ASN A 164 -6.08 -6.84 -25.97
CA ASN A 164 -4.94 -7.56 -25.39
C ASN A 164 -5.22 -9.06 -25.26
N SER A 165 -6.27 -9.59 -25.90
CA SER A 165 -6.61 -11.02 -25.83
C SER A 165 -5.72 -11.90 -26.74
N GLY A 166 -5.09 -11.31 -27.75
CA GLY A 166 -4.10 -11.95 -28.60
C GLY A 166 -2.72 -12.10 -27.95
N GLY A 167 -1.76 -12.70 -28.68
CA GLY A 167 -0.37 -12.73 -28.27
C GLY A 167 0.37 -11.41 -28.55
N GLY A 168 1.52 -11.21 -27.90
CA GLY A 168 2.37 -10.03 -28.08
C GLY A 168 1.82 -8.79 -27.36
N ASP A 169 2.10 -7.61 -27.91
CA ASP A 169 1.77 -6.31 -27.30
C ASP A 169 0.30 -5.89 -27.50
N GLY A 170 -0.56 -6.73 -28.06
CA GLY A 170 -1.95 -6.41 -28.36
C GLY A 170 -2.14 -5.53 -29.60
N ALA A 171 -3.39 -5.31 -30.00
CA ALA A 171 -3.77 -4.53 -31.19
C ALA A 171 -4.75 -3.41 -30.83
N ARG A 172 -4.50 -2.19 -31.31
CA ARG A 172 -5.46 -1.09 -31.15
C ARG A 172 -6.66 -1.34 -32.07
N THR A 173 -7.86 -1.29 -31.49
CA THR A 173 -9.11 -1.32 -32.23
C THR A 173 -9.53 0.08 -32.66
N GLU A 174 -9.08 1.11 -31.94
CA GLU A 174 -9.36 2.52 -32.21
C GLU A 174 -8.15 3.41 -31.85
N PRO A 175 -7.96 4.57 -32.51
CA PRO A 175 -6.94 5.55 -32.12
C PRO A 175 -7.08 5.97 -30.65
N PHE A 176 -5.96 6.25 -29.98
CA PHE A 176 -6.00 6.86 -28.65
C PHE A 176 -6.26 8.36 -28.81
N THR A 177 -7.41 8.85 -28.33
CA THR A 177 -7.81 10.26 -28.37
C THR A 177 -7.79 10.88 -26.99
#